data_AF-A0A7C3U1H7-F1
#
_entry.id   AF-A0A7C3U1H7-F1
#
_cell.length_a   1.000
_cell.length_b   1.000
_cell.length_c   1.000
_cell.angle_alpha   90.00
_cell.angle_beta   90.00
_cell.angle_gamma   90.00
#
_symmetry.space_group_name_H-M   'P 1'
#
loop_
_entity.id
_entity.type
_entity.pdbx_description
1 polymer ?
#
loop_
_entity_poly.entity_id
_entity_poly.type
_entity_poly.pdbx_seq_one_letter_code
_entity_poly.pdbx_strand_id
1 'polypeptide(L)'
;MTHGVSLFIIRRSCVVPKYVGSIAPHGGVLINRELKAGEREAALERSRSLPSLVLGPTAISDLELLANGGFSPLTGFMSSADYRSC
;
A
#
# COMPACT_ATOMS: atom_id res chain seq x y z
N MET A 1 28.09 -51.76 -23.82
CA MET A 1 28.93 -50.82 -24.61
C MET A 1 27.96 -49.94 -25.40
N THR A 2 27.70 -48.66 -25.16
CA THR A 2 28.30 -47.58 -24.37
C THR A 2 27.21 -46.51 -24.13
N HIS A 3 27.16 -45.99 -22.89
CA HIS A 3 26.87 -44.62 -22.43
C HIS A 3 26.39 -43.59 -23.48
N GLY A 4 25.27 -42.89 -23.25
CA GLY A 4 25.25 -41.53 -22.63
C GLY A 4 25.54 -40.46 -23.71
N VAL A 5 24.79 -39.37 -23.89
CA VAL A 5 24.46 -38.33 -22.92
C VAL A 5 23.21 -37.56 -23.39
N SER A 6 22.34 -37.26 -22.44
CA SER A 6 21.24 -36.29 -22.57
C SER A 6 21.80 -34.86 -22.65
N LEU A 7 21.29 -34.07 -23.60
CA LEU A 7 21.20 -32.62 -23.41
C LEU A 7 19.85 -32.14 -23.96
N PHE A 8 18.79 -32.51 -23.24
CA PHE A 8 17.49 -31.84 -23.39
C PHE A 8 17.63 -30.44 -22.78
N ILE A 9 18.06 -29.47 -23.60
CA ILE A 9 17.96 -28.05 -23.25
C ILE A 9 16.47 -27.73 -23.17
N ILE A 10 15.90 -27.90 -21.99
CA ILE A 10 14.60 -27.31 -21.67
C ILE A 10 14.83 -25.81 -21.66
N ARG A 11 14.62 -25.16 -22.82
CA ARG A 11 14.26 -23.75 -22.84
C ARG A 11 12.92 -23.64 -22.11
N ARG A 12 12.97 -23.51 -20.78
CA ARG A 12 11.86 -22.98 -20.01
C ARG A 12 11.66 -21.56 -20.51
N SER A 13 10.78 -21.40 -21.49
CA SER A 13 10.10 -20.13 -21.69
C SER A 13 9.41 -19.84 -20.36
N CYS A 14 10.05 -19.00 -19.54
CA CYS A 14 9.41 -18.41 -18.40
C CYS A 14 8.32 -17.50 -18.98
N VAL A 15 7.13 -18.05 -19.16
CA VAL A 15 5.95 -17.27 -19.47
C VAL A 15 5.61 -16.56 -18.18
N VAL A 16 6.11 -15.33 -18.02
CA VAL A 16 5.60 -14.40 -17.02
C VAL A 16 4.18 -14.05 -17.47
N PRO A 17 3.13 -14.44 -16.74
CA PRO A 17 1.77 -14.06 -17.13
C PRO A 17 1.68 -12.53 -17.13
N LYS A 18 1.19 -11.96 -18.23
CA LYS A 18 0.78 -10.56 -18.28
C LYS A 18 -0.37 -10.41 -17.29
N TYR A 19 -0.12 -9.76 -16.16
CA TYR A 19 -1.14 -9.50 -15.14
C TYR A 19 -2.13 -8.48 -15.72
N VAL A 20 -3.29 -8.94 -16.17
CA VAL A 20 -4.42 -8.10 -16.59
C VAL A 20 -5.46 -8.15 -15.46
N GLY A 21 -5.26 -7.32 -14.44
CA GLY A 21 -6.11 -7.21 -13.26
C GLY A 21 -5.40 -6.50 -12.10
N SER A 22 -6.14 -5.86 -11.18
CA SER A 22 -5.55 -5.33 -9.95
C SER A 22 -5.18 -6.47 -9.01
N ILE A 23 -3.97 -6.49 -8.48
CA ILE A 23 -3.66 -7.32 -7.30
C ILE A 23 -4.55 -6.89 -6.13
N ALA A 24 -4.94 -7.83 -5.27
CA ALA A 24 -5.68 -7.48 -4.05
C ALA A 24 -4.80 -6.57 -3.16
N PRO A 25 -5.39 -5.57 -2.49
CA PRO A 25 -4.68 -4.78 -1.49
C PRO A 25 -4.10 -5.66 -0.39
N HIS A 26 -3.01 -5.22 0.23
CA HIS A 26 -2.48 -5.90 1.40
C HIS A 26 -3.52 -5.87 2.55
N GLY A 27 -3.74 -7.01 3.19
CA GLY A 27 -4.86 -7.20 4.13
C GLY A 27 -6.24 -7.42 3.49
N GLY A 28 -6.33 -7.49 2.16
CA GLY A 28 -7.55 -7.82 1.42
C GLY A 28 -8.51 -6.66 1.18
N VAL A 29 -8.29 -5.51 1.83
CA VAL A 29 -9.14 -4.31 1.73
C VAL A 29 -8.28 -3.08 1.53
N LEU A 30 -8.65 -2.22 0.57
CA LEU A 30 -8.02 -0.91 0.39
C LEU A 30 -8.61 0.07 1.39
N ILE A 31 -7.76 0.64 2.24
CA ILE A 31 -8.16 1.67 3.19
C ILE A 31 -7.99 3.05 2.55
N ASN A 32 -9.01 3.51 1.81
CA ASN A 32 -9.05 4.88 1.30
C ASN A 32 -9.68 5.81 2.36
N ARG A 33 -8.94 6.85 2.76
CA ARG A 33 -9.34 7.82 3.79
C ARG A 33 -9.55 9.23 3.23
N GLU A 34 -9.56 9.38 1.91
CA GLU A 34 -9.96 10.62 1.26
C GLU A 34 -11.43 10.94 1.57
N LEU A 35 -11.72 12.22 1.75
CA LEU A 35 -13.08 12.70 1.94
C LEU A 35 -13.90 12.46 0.68
N LYS A 36 -15.14 12.00 0.85
CA LYS A 36 -16.08 11.88 -0.26
C LYS A 36 -16.59 13.26 -0.67
N ALA A 37 -17.18 13.32 -1.87
CA ALA A 37 -17.80 14.54 -2.36
C ALA A 37 -18.82 15.09 -1.36
N GLY A 38 -18.70 16.38 -1.02
CA GLY A 38 -19.57 17.08 -0.08
C GLY A 38 -19.13 17.04 1.40
N GLU A 39 -18.10 16.28 1.75
CA GLU A 39 -17.60 16.23 3.15
C GLU A 39 -16.52 17.30 3.44
N ARG A 40 -15.97 17.93 2.40
CA ARG A 40 -14.81 18.83 2.47
C ARG A 40 -15.07 20.04 3.35
N GLU A 41 -16.16 20.76 3.11
CA GLU A 41 -16.47 22.02 3.79
C GLU A 41 -16.67 21.80 5.29
N ALA A 42 -17.39 20.74 5.66
CA ALA A 42 -17.60 20.37 7.06
C ALA A 42 -16.29 19.93 7.75
N ALA A 43 -15.43 19.20 7.05
CA ALA A 43 -14.12 18.80 7.57
C ALA A 43 -13.20 20.00 7.81
N LEU A 44 -13.18 20.97 6.88
CA LEU A 44 -12.41 22.21 7.02
C LEU A 44 -12.92 23.08 8.16
N GLU A 45 -14.24 23.17 8.35
CA GLU A 45 -14.80 23.91 9.48
C GLU A 45 -14.39 23.25 10.81
N ARG A 46 -14.54 21.93 10.91
CA ARG A 46 -14.11 21.17 12.10
C ARG A 46 -12.61 21.32 12.37
N SER A 47 -11.76 21.32 11.34
CA SER A 47 -10.31 21.38 11.54
C SER A 47 -9.85 22.69 12.17
N ARG A 48 -10.61 23.79 12.02
CA ARG A 48 -10.28 25.09 12.62
C ARG A 48 -10.20 25.07 14.14
N SER A 49 -10.95 24.19 14.79
CA SER A 49 -10.96 24.06 16.26
C SER A 49 -9.98 23.01 16.79
N LEU A 50 -9.29 22.27 15.92
CA LEU A 50 -8.40 21.19 16.33
C LEU A 50 -6.97 21.70 16.54
N PRO A 51 -6.21 21.12 17.49
CA PRO A 51 -4.78 21.34 17.57
C PRO A 51 -4.09 21.01 16.25
N SER A 52 -3.19 21.89 15.81
CA SER A 52 -2.42 21.71 14.58
C SER A 52 -1.00 21.25 14.89
N LEU A 53 -0.49 20.35 14.04
CA LEU A 53 0.91 19.91 14.06
C LEU A 53 1.50 20.12 12.67
N VAL A 54 2.65 20.78 12.59
CA VAL A 54 3.38 20.95 11.33
C VAL A 54 4.14 19.67 11.04
N LEU A 55 3.92 19.10 9.85
CA LEU A 55 4.59 17.89 9.41
C LEU A 55 5.83 18.21 8.58
N GLY A 56 6.90 17.43 8.78
CA GLY A 56 8.06 17.44 7.90
C GLY A 56 7.81 16.64 6.61
N PRO A 57 8.72 16.70 5.62
CA PRO A 57 8.51 16.10 4.30
C PRO A 57 8.19 14.60 4.34
N THR A 58 8.93 13.81 5.14
CA THR A 58 8.69 12.37 5.26
C THR A 58 7.29 12.06 5.81
N ALA A 59 6.87 12.77 6.85
CA ALA A 59 5.55 12.58 7.45
C ALA A 59 4.40 13.01 6.53
N ILE A 60 4.65 13.97 5.62
CA ILE A 60 3.69 14.32 4.55
C ILE A 60 3.55 13.17 3.57
N SER A 61 4.65 12.58 3.10
CA SER A 61 4.59 11.39 2.23
C SER A 61 3.86 10.22 2.89
N ASP A 62 4.12 9.98 4.18
CA ASP A 62 3.42 8.94 4.94
C ASP A 62 1.91 9.25 5.06
N LEU A 63 1.55 10.50 5.29
CA LEU A 63 0.15 10.93 5.33
C LEU A 63 -0.55 10.71 3.99
N GLU A 64 0.11 10.98 2.87
CA GLU A 64 -0.43 10.72 1.53
C GLU A 64 -0.67 9.22 1.28
N LEU A 65 0.28 8.36 1.67
CA LEU A 65 0.15 6.90 1.56
C LEU A 65 -0.93 6.32 2.49
N LEU A 66 -1.13 6.92 3.66
CA LEU A 66 -2.25 6.61 4.55
C LEU A 66 -3.59 7.10 3.98
N ALA A 67 -3.61 8.23 3.28
CA ALA A 67 -4.82 8.82 2.72
C ALA A 67 -5.35 8.01 1.54
N ASN A 68 -4.48 7.66 0.58
CA ASN A 68 -4.86 6.94 -0.63
C ASN A 68 -4.92 5.40 -0.47
N GLY A 69 -4.47 4.88 0.67
CA GLY A 69 -4.50 3.45 0.97
C GLY A 69 -3.26 2.66 0.54
N GLY A 70 -2.19 3.33 0.10
CA GLY A 70 -0.88 2.70 -0.16
C GLY A 70 -0.30 1.95 1.04
N PHE A 71 -0.69 2.31 2.26
CA PHE A 71 -0.32 1.62 3.51
C PHE A 71 -1.39 0.67 4.07
N SER A 72 -2.39 0.27 3.28
CA SER A 72 -3.33 -0.77 3.71
C SER A 72 -2.56 -2.00 4.22
N PRO A 73 -2.93 -2.58 5.39
CA PRO A 73 -4.18 -2.39 6.13
C PRO A 73 -4.18 -1.28 7.19
N LEU A 74 -3.15 -0.44 7.26
CA LEU A 74 -3.09 0.62 8.28
C LEU A 74 -4.25 1.60 8.12
N THR A 75 -4.88 1.94 9.24
CA THR A 75 -5.99 2.91 9.31
C THR A 75 -5.56 4.27 9.85
N GLY A 76 -4.27 4.47 10.10
CA GLY A 76 -3.69 5.70 10.65
C GLY A 76 -2.21 5.52 10.99
N PHE A 77 -1.61 6.53 11.61
CA PHE A 77 -0.26 6.42 12.17
C PHE A 77 -0.22 5.33 13.25
N MET A 78 0.87 4.57 13.27
CA MET A 78 1.06 3.47 14.21
C MET A 78 1.15 3.98 15.65
N SER A 79 0.53 3.25 16.58
CA SER A 79 0.86 3.43 17.99
C SER A 79 2.25 2.88 18.28
N SER A 80 2.81 3.21 19.44
CA SER A 80 4.10 2.64 19.84
C SER A 80 4.06 1.12 20.01
N ALA A 81 2.90 0.53 20.32
CA ALA A 81 2.75 -0.92 20.41
C ALA A 81 2.81 -1.57 19.03
N ASP A 82 2.06 -1.02 18.07
CA ASP A 82 2.07 -1.49 16.68
C ASP A 82 3.50 -1.41 16.10
N TYR A 83 4.17 -0.28 16.32
CA TYR A 83 5.52 -0.05 15.81
C TYR A 83 6.54 -1.07 16.34
N ARG A 84 6.41 -1.50 17.60
CA ARG A 84 7.32 -2.48 18.22
C ARG A 84 6.99 -3.94 17.88
N SER A 85 5.85 -4.18 17.23
CA SER A 85 5.43 -5.53 16.82
C SER A 85 5.91 -5.92 15.42
N CYS A 86 6.55 -4.98 14.71
CA CYS A 86 7.20 -5.20 13.42
C CYS A 86 8.52 -5.96 13.55
#